data_AF-A0A6N2UD16-F1
#
_entry.id   AF-A0A6N2UD16-F1
#
_cell.length_a   1.000
_cell.length_b   1.000
_cell.length_c   1.000
_cell.angle_alpha   90.00
_cell.angle_beta   90.00
_cell.angle_gamma   90.00
#
_symmetry.space_group_name_H-M   'P 1'
#
loop_
_entity.id
_entity.type
_entity.pdbx_description
1 polymer ?
#
loop_
_entity_poly.entity_id
_entity_poly.type
_entity_poly.pdbx_seq_one_letter_code
_entity_poly.pdbx_strand_id
1 'polypeptide(L)'
;MKKEIVNRIKQLGGNVANVKGVSLQEDLCAITFDTALYQKPEDTPWQSAEDTEPIEGLGDWVDENMELFNSDRETFYKKMVDTYYTLDEEPRRQLFWIAKPFTPLQEGTPDFEEWNDWFSDEAELDEIIQHSNCATPAFVELLYTDAYPNNYFICVSDLNIDNPIVWSTDHEEFFTEVTNEGTLENFLNKFMTKEEFIDIVKRKMEQ
;
A
#
# COMPACT_ATOMS: atom_id res chain seq x y z
N MET A 1 11.33 -11.72 -7.40
CA MET A 1 11.17 -10.75 -6.30
C MET A 1 12.29 -10.93 -5.30
N LYS A 2 13.01 -9.85 -4.96
CA LYS A 2 14.15 -9.90 -4.04
C LYS A 2 13.75 -10.18 -2.59
N LYS A 3 14.70 -10.68 -1.79
CA LYS A 3 14.45 -11.13 -0.42
C LYS A 3 14.08 -9.99 0.53
N GLU A 4 14.61 -8.80 0.29
CA GLU A 4 14.37 -7.60 1.07
C GLU A 4 12.89 -7.21 1.05
N ILE A 5 12.25 -7.31 -0.12
CA ILE A 5 10.80 -7.07 -0.29
C ILE A 5 9.99 -8.10 0.50
N VAL A 6 10.30 -9.38 0.34
CA VAL A 6 9.60 -10.47 1.04
C VAL A 6 9.74 -10.33 2.55
N ASN A 7 10.92 -9.92 3.03
CA ASN A 7 11.15 -9.66 4.45
C ASN A 7 10.38 -8.43 4.93
N ARG A 8 10.33 -7.35 4.12
CA ARG A 8 9.56 -6.15 4.48
C ARG A 8 8.08 -6.44 4.58
N ILE A 9 7.52 -7.21 3.64
CA ILE A 9 6.12 -7.64 3.67
C ILE A 9 5.82 -8.40 4.97
N LYS A 10 6.69 -9.34 5.38
CA LYS A 10 6.54 -10.04 6.67
C LYS A 10 6.54 -9.08 7.87
N GLN A 11 7.42 -8.09 7.87
CA GLN A 11 7.49 -7.09 8.94
C GLN A 11 6.23 -6.23 9.02
N LEU A 12 5.60 -5.95 7.88
CA LEU A 12 4.33 -5.22 7.81
C LEU A 12 3.12 -6.09 8.19
N GLY A 13 3.31 -7.38 8.51
CA GLY A 13 2.24 -8.31 8.86
C GLY A 13 1.73 -9.18 7.71
N GLY A 14 2.32 -9.09 6.52
CA GLY A 14 1.91 -9.86 5.36
C GLY A 14 2.31 -11.34 5.44
N ASN A 15 1.41 -12.22 5.03
CA ASN A 15 1.66 -13.64 4.88
C ASN A 15 2.28 -13.92 3.49
N VAL A 16 3.49 -14.46 3.49
CA VAL A 16 4.25 -14.79 2.27
C VAL A 16 4.51 -16.29 2.10
N ALA A 17 3.77 -17.15 2.81
CA ALA A 17 4.00 -18.60 2.83
C ALA A 17 3.93 -19.25 1.43
N ASN A 18 3.18 -18.64 0.51
CA ASN A 18 2.93 -19.16 -0.82
C ASN A 18 3.80 -18.50 -1.91
N VAL A 19 4.73 -17.61 -1.56
CA VAL A 19 5.67 -16.99 -2.50
C VAL A 19 6.71 -18.02 -2.94
N LYS A 20 6.84 -18.25 -4.25
CA LYS A 20 7.68 -19.30 -4.84
C LYS A 20 8.88 -18.75 -5.60
N GLY A 21 8.86 -17.49 -6.03
CA GLY A 21 9.93 -16.90 -6.83
C GLY A 21 9.89 -17.29 -8.30
N VAL A 22 8.76 -17.81 -8.80
CA VAL A 22 8.62 -18.33 -10.18
C VAL A 22 8.04 -17.29 -11.12
N SER A 23 7.04 -16.53 -10.67
CA SER A 23 6.36 -15.49 -11.44
C SER A 23 6.04 -14.32 -10.54
N LEU A 24 6.35 -13.10 -10.98
CA LEU A 24 6.08 -11.88 -10.23
C LEU A 24 4.59 -11.75 -9.91
N GLN A 25 3.73 -11.95 -10.90
CA GLN A 25 2.28 -11.88 -10.72
C GLN A 25 1.78 -12.94 -9.73
N GLU A 26 2.22 -14.19 -9.87
CA GLU A 26 1.79 -15.27 -8.97
C GLU A 26 2.27 -15.01 -7.53
N ASP A 27 3.50 -14.55 -7.36
CA ASP A 27 4.06 -14.23 -6.05
C ASP A 27 3.33 -13.07 -5.39
N LEU A 28 3.02 -11.99 -6.13
CA LEU A 28 2.25 -10.85 -5.62
C LEU A 28 0.84 -11.27 -5.19
N CYS A 29 0.12 -12.01 -6.04
CA CYS A 29 -1.24 -12.47 -5.75
C CYS A 29 -1.30 -13.55 -4.66
N ALA A 30 -0.18 -14.20 -4.34
CA ALA A 30 -0.08 -15.19 -3.28
C ALA A 30 0.11 -14.58 -1.88
N ILE A 31 0.44 -13.28 -1.82
CA ILE A 31 0.61 -12.53 -0.56
C ILE A 31 -0.75 -12.07 -0.08
N THR A 32 -1.00 -12.22 1.22
CA THR A 32 -2.23 -11.77 1.87
C THR A 32 -1.91 -10.95 3.11
N PHE A 33 -2.72 -9.94 3.40
CA PHE A 33 -2.69 -9.22 4.68
C PHE A 33 -4.03 -9.42 5.40
N ASP A 34 -3.97 -9.54 6.72
CA ASP A 34 -5.14 -9.58 7.61
C ASP A 34 -5.43 -8.23 8.27
N THR A 35 -4.62 -7.21 7.98
CA THR A 35 -4.75 -5.84 8.49
C THR A 35 -4.44 -4.80 7.41
N ALA A 36 -4.96 -3.61 7.60
CA ALA A 36 -4.57 -2.40 6.89
C ALA A 36 -3.07 -2.09 7.00
N LEU A 37 -2.58 -1.31 6.04
CA LEU A 37 -1.26 -0.71 6.00
C LEU A 37 -1.36 0.80 6.15
N TYR A 38 -0.42 1.38 6.89
CA TYR A 38 -0.35 2.82 7.11
C TYR A 38 1.02 3.36 6.73
N GLN A 39 1.03 4.50 6.05
CA GLN A 39 2.27 5.20 5.73
C GLN A 39 2.86 5.86 6.97
N LYS A 40 4.18 5.97 6.99
CA LYS A 40 4.93 6.73 7.99
C LYS A 40 4.65 8.23 7.76
N PRO A 41 4.51 9.02 8.83
CA PRO A 41 4.58 10.46 8.71
C PRO A 41 5.89 10.90 8.07
N GLU A 42 5.80 11.85 7.13
CA GLU A 42 6.94 12.43 6.45
C GLU A 42 6.97 13.95 6.66
N ASP A 43 8.16 14.54 6.62
CA ASP A 43 8.31 15.99 6.68
C ASP A 43 7.75 16.62 5.39
N THR A 44 6.89 17.61 5.56
CA THR A 44 6.42 18.47 4.47
C THR A 44 6.96 19.88 4.65
N PRO A 45 6.91 20.75 3.62
CA PRO A 45 7.24 22.17 3.78
C PRO A 45 6.41 22.90 4.85
N TRP A 46 5.28 22.32 5.27
CA TRP A 46 4.29 22.95 6.16
C TRP A 46 4.21 22.31 7.55
N GLN A 47 4.61 21.04 7.70
CA GLN A 47 4.46 20.26 8.94
C GLN A 47 5.57 19.20 9.04
N SER A 48 6.15 19.04 10.22
CA SER A 48 7.13 17.99 10.48
C SER A 48 6.46 16.63 10.65
N ALA A 49 7.19 15.55 10.38
CA ALA A 49 6.74 14.19 10.64
C ALA A 49 6.41 13.97 12.14
N GLU A 50 7.16 14.63 13.04
CA GLU A 50 6.94 14.54 14.48
C GLU A 50 5.64 15.23 14.91
N ASP A 51 5.26 16.33 14.27
CA ASP A 51 4.03 17.07 14.55
C ASP A 51 2.81 16.51 13.80
N THR A 52 3.02 15.51 12.94
CA THR A 52 1.96 14.86 12.19
C THR A 52 1.36 13.73 13.01
N GLU A 53 0.04 13.61 12.96
CA GLU A 53 -0.68 12.48 13.53
C GLU A 53 -0.42 11.23 12.67
N PRO A 54 0.07 10.12 13.25
CA PRO A 54 0.49 8.97 12.46
C PRO A 54 -0.67 8.20 11.81
N ILE A 55 -1.85 8.22 12.42
CA ILE A 55 -3.08 7.66 11.85
C ILE A 55 -4.21 8.64 12.20
N GLU A 56 -5.03 8.99 11.23
CA GLU A 56 -6.15 9.91 11.42
C GLU A 56 -7.09 9.41 12.53
N GLY A 57 -7.39 10.28 13.50
CA GLY A 57 -8.26 9.99 14.64
C GLY A 57 -7.58 9.30 15.83
N LEU A 58 -6.24 9.15 15.81
CA LEU A 58 -5.47 8.63 16.94
C LEU A 58 -5.54 9.51 18.19
N GLY A 59 -5.49 10.83 18.06
CA GLY A 59 -5.53 11.77 19.17
C GLY A 59 -6.80 11.61 19.99
N ASP A 60 -7.95 11.58 19.31
CA ASP A 60 -9.25 11.36 19.94
C ASP A 60 -9.31 10.00 20.65
N TRP A 61 -8.81 8.94 19.99
CA TRP A 61 -8.75 7.61 20.61
C TRP A 61 -7.83 7.58 21.83
N VAL A 62 -6.69 8.26 21.79
CA VAL A 62 -5.75 8.37 22.92
C VAL A 62 -6.44 9.05 24.10
N ASP A 63 -7.09 10.18 23.87
CA ASP A 63 -7.81 10.95 24.89
C ASP A 63 -8.88 10.11 25.59
N GLU A 64 -9.65 9.33 24.82
CA GLU A 64 -10.66 8.40 25.33
C GLU A 64 -10.07 7.22 26.14
N ASN A 65 -8.81 6.87 25.90
CA ASN A 65 -8.15 5.71 26.52
C ASN A 65 -7.04 6.11 27.52
N MET A 66 -6.95 7.38 27.93
CA MET A 66 -5.93 7.87 28.87
C MET A 66 -5.94 7.19 30.23
N GLU A 67 -7.10 6.78 30.75
CA GLU A 67 -7.17 6.01 32.01
C GLU A 67 -6.48 4.65 31.88
N LEU A 68 -6.63 3.99 30.74
CA LEU A 68 -5.98 2.72 30.44
C LEU A 68 -4.47 2.92 30.31
N PHE A 69 -4.02 3.98 29.64
CA PHE A 69 -2.59 4.32 29.55
C PHE A 69 -1.95 4.49 30.94
N ASN A 70 -2.64 5.15 31.87
CA ASN A 70 -2.12 5.41 33.22
C ASN A 70 -2.11 4.16 34.12
N SER A 71 -2.99 3.18 33.85
CA SER A 71 -3.15 1.98 34.68
C SER A 71 -2.43 0.75 34.13
N ASP A 72 -2.48 0.53 32.81
CA ASP A 72 -1.88 -0.59 32.10
C ASP A 72 -1.47 -0.20 30.68
N ARG A 73 -0.21 0.22 30.54
CA ARG A 73 0.37 0.63 29.26
C ARG A 73 0.44 -0.51 28.24
N GLU A 74 0.67 -1.75 28.67
CA GLU A 74 0.79 -2.88 27.73
C GLU A 74 -0.56 -3.16 27.06
N THR A 75 -1.63 -3.18 27.87
CA THR A 75 -3.00 -3.34 27.35
C THR A 75 -3.42 -2.14 26.50
N PHE A 76 -3.00 -0.92 26.86
CA PHE A 76 -3.24 0.28 26.04
C PHE A 76 -2.66 0.13 24.63
N TYR A 77 -1.37 -0.16 24.50
CA TYR A 77 -0.72 -0.28 23.19
C TYR A 77 -1.26 -1.44 22.37
N LYS A 78 -1.60 -2.55 23.02
CA LYS A 78 -2.25 -3.68 22.35
C LYS A 78 -3.62 -3.27 21.79
N LYS A 79 -4.47 -2.65 22.60
CA LYS A 79 -5.80 -2.18 22.18
C LYS A 79 -5.70 -1.17 21.05
N MET A 80 -4.68 -0.30 21.08
CA MET A 80 -4.40 0.68 20.03
C MET A 80 -4.14 -0.02 18.69
N VAL A 81 -3.18 -0.96 18.67
CA VAL A 81 -2.89 -1.73 17.46
C VAL A 81 -4.10 -2.52 16.98
N ASP A 82 -4.83 -3.18 17.88
CA ASP A 82 -6.04 -3.96 17.54
C ASP A 82 -7.18 -3.07 17.00
N THR A 83 -7.19 -1.76 17.30
CA THR A 83 -8.20 -0.82 16.79
C THR A 83 -7.86 -0.35 15.37
N TYR A 84 -6.60 0.01 15.12
CA TYR A 84 -6.18 0.60 13.84
C TYR A 84 -5.77 -0.44 12.79
N TYR A 85 -5.06 -1.50 13.19
CA TYR A 85 -4.62 -2.54 12.27
C TYR A 85 -5.72 -3.58 12.09
N THR A 86 -6.82 -3.16 11.46
CA THR A 86 -7.96 -3.99 11.09
C THR A 86 -8.20 -3.88 9.58
N LEU A 87 -9.17 -4.63 9.06
CA LEU A 87 -9.66 -4.46 7.69
C LEU A 87 -10.97 -3.64 7.68
N ASP A 88 -11.18 -2.78 8.69
CA ASP A 88 -12.30 -1.84 8.65
C ASP A 88 -12.06 -0.76 7.60
N GLU A 89 -13.15 -0.28 7.00
CA GLU A 89 -13.16 0.79 5.99
C GLU A 89 -13.50 2.14 6.62
N GLU A 90 -13.18 2.34 7.91
CA GLU A 90 -13.27 3.69 8.48
C GLU A 90 -12.23 4.58 7.81
N PRO A 91 -12.56 5.80 7.36
CA PRO A 91 -11.65 6.61 6.56
C PRO A 91 -10.49 7.15 7.41
N ARG A 92 -9.45 6.35 7.58
CA ARG A 92 -8.24 6.66 8.36
C ARG A 92 -6.99 6.72 7.48
N ARG A 93 -7.19 6.84 6.16
CA ARG A 93 -6.15 6.84 5.11
C ARG A 93 -5.32 5.55 5.08
N GLN A 94 -5.94 4.44 5.45
CA GLN A 94 -5.33 3.13 5.33
C GLN A 94 -5.27 2.67 3.88
N LEU A 95 -4.29 1.81 3.60
CA LEU A 95 -4.14 1.10 2.34
C LEU A 95 -4.39 -0.39 2.57
N PHE A 96 -5.13 -1.01 1.65
CA PHE A 96 -5.47 -2.43 1.71
C PHE A 96 -4.76 -3.21 0.62
N TRP A 97 -4.07 -4.29 1.01
CA TRP A 97 -3.44 -5.20 0.07
C TRP A 97 -4.48 -6.09 -0.59
N ILE A 98 -4.67 -5.93 -1.89
CA ILE A 98 -5.67 -6.66 -2.67
C ILE A 98 -5.04 -7.58 -3.72
N ALA A 99 -3.85 -7.24 -4.22
CA ALA A 99 -3.04 -8.02 -5.17
C ALA A 99 -3.86 -8.96 -6.08
N LYS A 100 -4.57 -8.39 -7.06
CA LYS A 100 -5.33 -9.14 -8.06
C LYS A 100 -4.82 -8.83 -9.47
N PRO A 101 -4.88 -9.80 -10.40
CA PRO A 101 -4.60 -9.51 -11.81
C PRO A 101 -5.53 -8.41 -12.32
N PHE A 102 -4.97 -7.49 -13.10
CA PHE A 102 -5.71 -6.43 -13.78
C PHE A 102 -5.21 -6.33 -15.22
N THR A 103 -6.08 -6.65 -16.17
CA THR A 103 -5.72 -6.92 -17.57
C THR A 103 -6.55 -6.13 -18.58
N PRO A 104 -6.72 -4.80 -18.41
CA PRO A 104 -7.62 -3.99 -19.24
C PRO A 104 -7.20 -3.91 -20.72
N LEU A 105 -5.95 -4.23 -21.04
CA LEU A 105 -5.37 -4.17 -22.40
C LEU A 105 -5.27 -5.55 -23.08
N GLN A 106 -5.80 -6.61 -22.48
CA GLN A 106 -5.69 -7.98 -23.00
C GLN A 106 -7.02 -8.47 -23.57
N GLU A 107 -7.14 -8.49 -24.90
CA GLU A 107 -8.34 -8.98 -25.59
C GLU A 107 -8.81 -10.35 -25.07
N GLY A 108 -10.10 -10.43 -24.71
CA GLY A 108 -10.74 -11.66 -24.24
C GLY A 108 -10.65 -11.91 -22.73
N THR A 109 -10.12 -10.97 -21.94
CA THR A 109 -10.25 -10.99 -20.47
C THR A 109 -11.50 -10.23 -20.02
N PRO A 110 -12.06 -10.56 -18.83
CA PRO A 110 -13.16 -9.78 -18.25
C PRO A 110 -12.80 -8.30 -18.07
N ASP A 111 -11.56 -8.01 -17.63
CA ASP A 111 -11.11 -6.64 -17.45
C ASP A 111 -11.07 -5.87 -18.78
N PHE A 112 -10.68 -6.51 -19.88
CA PHE A 112 -10.72 -5.89 -21.19
C PHE A 112 -12.15 -5.59 -21.63
N GLU A 113 -13.09 -6.53 -21.44
CA GLU A 113 -14.50 -6.31 -21.79
C GLU A 113 -15.15 -5.17 -20.99
N GLU A 114 -14.72 -4.97 -19.74
CA GLU A 114 -15.27 -3.94 -18.85
C GLU A 114 -14.57 -2.58 -19.02
N TRP A 115 -13.24 -2.57 -19.16
CA TRP A 115 -12.44 -1.35 -19.01
C TRP A 115 -11.80 -0.85 -20.31
N ASN A 116 -11.71 -1.66 -21.37
CA ASN A 116 -10.89 -1.31 -22.54
C ASN A 116 -11.27 0.04 -23.17
N ASP A 117 -12.55 0.41 -23.21
CA ASP A 117 -12.98 1.70 -23.79
C ASP A 117 -12.37 2.91 -23.07
N TRP A 118 -12.10 2.81 -21.76
CA TRP A 118 -11.44 3.87 -20.99
C TRP A 118 -9.94 3.90 -21.29
N PHE A 119 -9.33 2.74 -21.52
CA PHE A 119 -7.90 2.60 -21.76
C PHE A 119 -7.49 2.82 -23.22
N SER A 120 -8.39 2.64 -24.19
CA SER A 120 -8.08 2.75 -25.62
C SER A 120 -8.00 4.19 -26.10
N ASP A 121 -8.72 5.10 -25.44
CA ASP A 121 -8.92 6.47 -25.91
C ASP A 121 -8.16 7.52 -25.09
N GLU A 122 -7.97 7.31 -23.78
CA GLU A 122 -7.49 8.35 -22.85
C GLU A 122 -6.27 7.97 -22.00
N ALA A 123 -5.87 6.69 -21.92
CA ALA A 123 -4.76 6.29 -21.05
C ALA A 123 -3.36 6.72 -21.55
N GLU A 124 -2.58 7.33 -20.67
CA GLU A 124 -1.19 7.75 -20.91
C GLU A 124 -0.19 6.70 -20.39
N LEU A 125 -0.05 5.59 -21.12
CA LEU A 125 0.81 4.46 -20.71
C LEU A 125 2.29 4.61 -21.11
N ASP A 126 2.66 5.69 -21.80
CA ASP A 126 4.00 5.86 -22.38
C ASP A 126 5.12 5.76 -21.33
N GLU A 127 4.92 6.29 -20.12
CA GLU A 127 5.90 6.22 -19.05
C GLU A 127 6.08 4.76 -18.56
N ILE A 128 4.98 4.04 -18.36
CA ILE A 128 4.99 2.63 -17.94
C ILE A 128 5.66 1.77 -19.01
N ILE A 129 5.35 2.00 -20.28
CA ILE A 129 5.88 1.23 -21.42
C ILE A 129 7.40 1.38 -21.54
N GLN A 130 7.96 2.57 -21.23
CA GLN A 130 9.42 2.77 -21.19
C GLN A 130 10.13 1.87 -20.18
N HIS A 131 9.41 1.42 -19.14
CA HIS A 131 9.89 0.51 -18.10
C HIS A 131 9.39 -0.93 -18.27
N SER A 132 8.79 -1.26 -19.41
CA SER A 132 8.18 -2.56 -19.71
C SER A 132 8.82 -3.22 -20.94
N ASN A 133 8.79 -4.55 -21.00
CA ASN A 133 9.13 -5.30 -22.23
C ASN A 133 7.91 -5.62 -23.12
N CYS A 134 6.72 -5.15 -22.74
CA CYS A 134 5.45 -5.34 -23.45
C CYS A 134 4.79 -4.00 -23.76
N ALA A 135 4.30 -3.84 -24.99
CA ALA A 135 3.55 -2.66 -25.42
C ALA A 135 2.09 -2.65 -24.92
N THR A 136 1.55 -3.82 -24.57
CA THR A 136 0.22 -3.98 -23.94
C THR A 136 0.41 -4.66 -22.57
N PRO A 137 0.93 -3.93 -21.57
CA PRO A 137 1.25 -4.51 -20.28
C PRO A 137 0.01 -5.05 -19.57
N ALA A 138 0.19 -6.16 -18.85
CA ALA A 138 -0.73 -6.56 -17.79
C ALA A 138 -0.26 -5.98 -16.47
N PHE A 139 -1.20 -5.81 -15.56
CA PHE A 139 -0.96 -5.24 -14.25
C PHE A 139 -1.37 -6.20 -13.14
N VAL A 140 -0.83 -5.94 -11.95
CA VAL A 140 -1.39 -6.38 -10.68
C VAL A 140 -1.86 -5.13 -9.96
N GLU A 141 -3.15 -5.04 -9.66
CA GLU A 141 -3.69 -4.05 -8.74
C GLU A 141 -3.26 -4.47 -7.33
N LEU A 142 -2.29 -3.76 -6.78
CA LEU A 142 -1.54 -4.11 -5.58
C LEU A 142 -2.27 -3.67 -4.32
N LEU A 143 -2.59 -2.38 -4.24
CA LEU A 143 -3.20 -1.73 -3.08
C LEU A 143 -4.34 -0.82 -3.51
N TYR A 144 -5.30 -0.66 -2.59
CA TYR A 144 -6.41 0.26 -2.71
C TYR A 144 -6.54 1.13 -1.44
N THR A 145 -6.97 2.37 -1.60
CA THR A 145 -7.39 3.27 -0.51
C THR A 145 -8.55 4.16 -0.97
N ASP A 146 -9.36 4.61 -0.01
CA ASP A 146 -10.47 5.54 -0.23
C ASP A 146 -10.01 6.99 -0.40
N ALA A 147 -8.74 7.28 -0.10
CA ALA A 147 -8.11 8.57 -0.29
C ALA A 147 -7.41 8.70 -1.65
N TYR A 148 -7.16 9.92 -2.10
CA TYR A 148 -6.31 10.17 -3.26
C TYR A 148 -4.83 9.91 -2.94
N PRO A 149 -4.05 9.19 -3.78
CA PRO A 149 -4.50 8.42 -4.95
C PRO A 149 -5.06 7.05 -4.55
N ASN A 150 -6.09 6.58 -5.25
CA ASN A 150 -6.88 5.43 -4.82
C ASN A 150 -6.27 4.06 -5.11
N ASN A 151 -5.57 3.90 -6.23
CA ASN A 151 -5.14 2.59 -6.70
C ASN A 151 -3.64 2.55 -7.00
N TYR A 152 -3.00 1.45 -6.62
CA TYR A 152 -1.58 1.20 -6.86
C TYR A 152 -1.40 -0.06 -7.71
N PHE A 153 -0.57 0.01 -8.72
CA PHE A 153 -0.36 -1.03 -9.72
C PHE A 153 1.11 -1.41 -9.87
N ILE A 154 1.34 -2.67 -10.26
CA ILE A 154 2.64 -3.14 -10.75
C ILE A 154 2.47 -3.68 -12.16
N CYS A 155 3.34 -3.24 -13.07
CA CYS A 155 3.44 -3.82 -14.42
C CYS A 155 4.07 -5.22 -14.34
N VAL A 156 3.37 -6.24 -14.85
CA VAL A 156 3.85 -7.64 -14.83
C VAL A 156 5.08 -7.81 -15.72
N SER A 157 5.16 -7.02 -16.79
CA SER A 157 6.25 -6.98 -17.76
C SER A 157 7.35 -5.96 -17.44
N ASP A 158 7.42 -5.47 -16.19
CA ASP A 158 8.47 -4.55 -15.73
C ASP A 158 9.87 -5.13 -15.99
N LEU A 159 10.78 -4.30 -16.48
CA LEU A 159 12.16 -4.68 -16.80
C LEU A 159 12.94 -5.16 -15.56
N ASN A 160 12.54 -4.75 -14.36
CA ASN A 160 13.11 -5.12 -13.08
C ASN A 160 12.15 -6.00 -12.26
N ILE A 161 11.92 -7.22 -12.73
CA ILE A 161 11.02 -8.21 -12.11
C ILE A 161 11.34 -8.48 -10.62
N ASP A 162 12.59 -8.31 -10.19
CA ASP A 162 12.97 -8.53 -8.79
C ASP A 162 12.63 -7.36 -7.86
N ASN A 163 12.48 -6.15 -8.40
CA ASN A 163 12.13 -4.95 -7.65
C ASN A 163 11.38 -3.97 -8.58
N PRO A 164 10.14 -4.31 -8.99
CA PRO A 164 9.41 -3.59 -10.01
C PRO A 164 9.01 -2.20 -9.53
N ILE A 165 8.63 -1.32 -10.45
CA ILE A 165 8.08 -0.01 -10.13
C ILE A 165 6.62 -0.15 -9.68
N VAL A 166 6.26 0.60 -8.64
CA VAL A 166 4.87 0.81 -8.24
C VAL A 166 4.37 2.08 -8.90
N TRP A 167 3.20 1.98 -9.52
CA TRP A 167 2.51 3.09 -10.17
C TRP A 167 1.25 3.41 -9.40
N SER A 168 0.92 4.68 -9.19
CA SER A 168 -0.36 5.09 -8.61
C SER A 168 -1.18 5.87 -9.63
N THR A 169 -2.50 5.74 -9.54
CA THR A 169 -3.44 6.49 -10.38
C THR A 169 -4.73 6.72 -9.60
N ASP A 170 -5.44 7.77 -9.98
CA ASP A 170 -6.74 8.09 -9.40
C ASP A 170 -7.85 7.18 -9.97
N HIS A 171 -8.89 6.96 -9.17
CA HIS A 171 -10.04 6.13 -9.59
C HIS A 171 -11.03 6.86 -10.50
N GLU A 172 -10.98 8.19 -10.62
CA GLU A 172 -11.81 8.95 -11.56
C GLU A 172 -11.13 9.06 -12.93
N GLU A 173 -9.79 9.07 -12.95
CA GLU A 173 -9.01 9.32 -14.18
C GLU A 173 -8.30 8.08 -14.74
N PHE A 174 -8.23 6.95 -14.01
CA PHE A 174 -7.65 5.65 -14.39
C PHE A 174 -6.63 5.70 -15.55
N PHE A 175 -5.34 5.79 -15.22
CA PHE A 175 -4.22 5.79 -16.15
C PHE A 175 -4.16 6.97 -17.14
N THR A 176 -5.04 7.97 -17.04
CA THR A 176 -4.85 9.28 -17.71
C THR A 176 -3.70 10.05 -17.05
N GLU A 177 -3.61 10.00 -15.71
CA GLU A 177 -2.43 10.43 -14.96
C GLU A 177 -1.89 9.25 -14.14
N VAL A 178 -0.59 8.99 -14.30
CA VAL A 178 0.13 7.96 -13.54
C VAL A 178 1.30 8.60 -12.80
N THR A 179 1.49 8.19 -11.55
CA THR A 179 2.63 8.62 -10.74
C THR A 179 3.57 7.44 -10.50
N ASN A 180 4.86 7.67 -10.73
CA ASN A 180 5.91 6.72 -10.39
C ASN A 180 6.22 6.79 -8.87
N GLU A 181 5.75 5.81 -8.12
CA GLU A 181 5.96 5.72 -6.66
C GLU A 181 7.36 5.20 -6.28
N GLY A 182 8.19 4.91 -7.27
CA GLY A 182 9.49 4.26 -7.14
C GLY A 182 9.41 2.74 -7.09
N THR A 183 10.52 2.10 -6.74
CA THR A 183 10.58 0.63 -6.70
C THR A 183 9.78 0.07 -5.53
N LEU A 184 9.26 -1.14 -5.67
CA LEU A 184 8.46 -1.85 -4.66
C LEU A 184 9.12 -1.89 -3.28
N GLU A 185 10.44 -2.08 -3.19
CA GLU A 185 11.14 -1.99 -1.90
C GLU A 185 11.01 -0.61 -1.25
N ASN A 186 11.32 0.46 -2.00
CA ASN A 186 11.27 1.82 -1.48
C ASN A 186 9.84 2.18 -1.07
N PHE A 187 8.87 1.81 -1.91
CA PHE A 187 7.46 2.02 -1.64
C PHE A 187 7.00 1.31 -0.36
N LEU A 188 7.35 0.03 -0.17
CA LEU A 188 7.02 -0.71 1.06
C LEU A 188 7.73 -0.19 2.31
N ASN A 189 8.88 0.47 2.16
CA ASN A 189 9.59 1.11 3.26
C ASN A 189 8.92 2.40 3.76
N LYS A 190 8.00 2.99 2.97
CA LYS A 190 7.16 4.11 3.39
C LYS A 190 6.12 3.70 4.45
N PHE A 191 5.77 2.42 4.56
CA PHE A 191 4.77 1.96 5.53
C PHE A 191 5.37 1.69 6.89
N MET A 192 4.62 1.92 7.97
CA MET A 192 5.02 1.57 9.33
C MET A 192 4.67 0.12 9.69
N THR A 193 5.51 -0.52 10.49
CA THR A 193 5.13 -1.73 11.22
C THR A 193 4.31 -1.39 12.46
N LYS A 194 3.61 -2.38 13.03
CA LYS A 194 2.88 -2.25 14.30
C LYS A 194 3.80 -1.79 15.44
N GLU A 195 5.05 -2.24 15.45
CA GLU A 195 6.08 -1.83 16.41
C GLU A 195 6.53 -0.39 16.17
N GLU A 196 6.79 0.01 14.92
CA GLU A 196 7.15 1.39 14.58
C GLU A 196 6.02 2.35 15.01
N PHE A 197 4.76 1.95 14.82
CA PHE A 197 3.59 2.70 15.28
C PHE A 197 3.57 2.88 16.81
N ILE A 198 3.74 1.79 17.57
CA ILE A 198 3.82 1.86 19.04
C ILE A 198 4.96 2.78 19.48
N ASP A 199 6.12 2.71 18.83
CA ASP A 199 7.28 3.52 19.19
C ASP A 199 7.10 5.01 18.89
N ILE A 200 6.34 5.36 17.85
CA ILE A 200 5.93 6.75 17.60
C ILE A 200 5.07 7.27 18.74
N VAL A 201 4.05 6.50 19.16
CA VAL A 201 3.13 6.92 20.22
C VAL A 201 3.83 6.99 21.59
N LYS A 202 4.66 6.00 21.93
CA LYS A 202 5.52 6.02 23.12
C LYS A 202 6.35 7.28 23.20
N ARG A 203 7.01 7.65 22.10
CA ARG A 203 7.83 8.86 22.05
C ARG A 203 7.02 10.12 22.30
N LYS A 204 5.74 10.19 21.95
CA LYS A 204 4.90 11.36 22.22
C LYS A 204 4.33 11.37 23.64
N MET A 205 3.95 10.21 24.16
CA MET A 205 3.20 10.11 25.42
C MET A 205 4.06 9.90 26.67
N GLU A 206 5.27 9.35 26.54
CA GLU A 206 6.14 9.02 27.67
C GLU A 206 7.30 10.01 27.89
N GLN A 207 7.29 11.14 27.19
CA GLN A 207 8.17 12.28 27.46
C GLN A 207 7.68 13.07 28.67
#